data_AF-A0A7W3QRG8-F1
#
_entry.id   AF-A0A7W3QRG8-F1
#
_cell.length_a   1.000
_cell.length_b   1.000
_cell.length_c   1.000
_cell.angle_alpha   90.00
_cell.angle_beta   90.00
_cell.angle_gamma   90.00
#
_symmetry.space_group_name_H-M   'P 1'
#
loop_
_entity.id
_entity.type
_entity.pdbx_description
1 polymer ?
#
loop_
_entity_poly.entity_id
_entity_poly.type
_entity_poly.pdbx_seq_one_letter_code
_entity_poly.pdbx_strand_id
1 'polypeptide(L)'
;MRFSIFYEHQLPRPWDEGAEARLYRDALEQVELADRLGFDHVWEVEHHFLEEYSHSSAPEVFLAAASQRTRRIRLGHGIVQLPPNVNHPARVAERVATLDLVSGGRVDFGTGESSSSAELGGFGVRRADKREQWTDAIDAITRMFVEEPFAGWRSRWLRMPPRNVVPKPVQKPHPPLWVACSRRETIEFAARNGIGALSFSFVEPEDAGRWVDAYYRIIESEECVPAGFAVNPNVAVVLPMMLHEDEATAIERGIDGAHFFGFALAHYYGTTPHDPGRTDIWDAFQRRRAAQGFDRDQIIANAEALRVNVGSLRGAVGTPDQVADLIRRYQAVGVDQVSFVLQSGPNRHEHIMEALELFGKQVLPRFTEGREEREAAKAERLAPAIERALARRDPPRTLPPGYRIDEEAEILRARRAARRPADLRSTLSAARSGGRRRVQRGFYRLVHGAPDERIERRFGTRAQRVFFAGMARAFDPAMAGGFQGELMFRLTRRDGTATEWTIRVAGGRARSRPGPAREPALTVTAATADFLRVLAGDANPATLLMDGRLKLRGDVELAPRLSEMFGGPSPY
;
A
#
# COMPACT_ATOMS: atom_id res chain seq x y z
N MET A 1 13.15 14.49 12.65
CA MET A 1 12.71 13.11 12.45
C MET A 1 11.65 12.83 13.47
N ARG A 2 10.42 12.67 13.03
CA ARG A 2 9.27 12.29 13.85
C ARG A 2 9.17 10.77 13.95
N PHE A 3 8.54 10.27 15.00
CA PHE A 3 8.31 8.85 15.19
C PHE A 3 6.84 8.55 15.38
N SER A 4 6.40 7.42 14.84
CA SER A 4 5.03 6.96 15.02
C SER A 4 4.94 5.46 15.20
N ILE A 5 3.79 5.03 15.70
CA ILE A 5 3.37 3.64 15.71
C ILE A 5 2.22 3.44 14.72
N PHE A 6 2.13 2.24 14.18
CA PHE A 6 1.22 1.89 13.10
C PHE A 6 0.53 0.57 13.42
N TYR A 7 -0.80 0.57 13.35
CA TYR A 7 -1.64 -0.56 13.74
C TYR A 7 -2.42 -1.11 12.56
N GLU A 8 -2.26 -2.41 12.39
CA GLU A 8 -3.01 -3.20 11.42
C GLU A 8 -4.16 -3.96 12.08
N HIS A 9 -4.15 -4.10 13.41
CA HIS A 9 -4.97 -5.09 14.12
C HIS A 9 -4.85 -6.47 13.46
N GLN A 10 -3.60 -6.89 13.20
CA GLN A 10 -3.30 -8.17 12.58
C GLN A 10 -3.54 -9.31 13.56
N LEU A 11 -4.27 -10.35 13.15
CA LEU A 11 -4.65 -11.45 14.05
C LEU A 11 -4.50 -12.81 13.34
N PRO A 12 -3.35 -13.49 13.45
CA PRO A 12 -3.17 -14.83 12.87
C PRO A 12 -4.06 -15.87 13.57
N ARG A 13 -4.43 -16.94 12.85
CA ARG A 13 -5.14 -18.09 13.42
C ARG A 13 -4.22 -18.95 14.30
N PRO A 14 -4.77 -19.75 15.24
CA PRO A 14 -6.19 -19.88 15.57
C PRO A 14 -6.71 -18.71 16.42
N TRP A 15 -7.99 -18.38 16.27
CA TRP A 15 -8.67 -17.40 17.12
C TRP A 15 -9.44 -18.11 18.21
N ASP A 16 -9.20 -17.72 19.45
CA ASP A 16 -9.97 -18.15 20.61
C ASP A 16 -11.04 -17.11 20.97
N GLU A 17 -11.86 -17.44 21.96
CA GLU A 17 -12.87 -16.51 22.46
C GLU A 17 -12.20 -15.25 23.04
N GLY A 18 -12.66 -14.09 22.59
CA GLY A 18 -12.15 -12.79 23.04
C GLY A 18 -10.81 -12.35 22.42
N ALA A 19 -10.28 -13.05 21.41
CA ALA A 19 -9.03 -12.68 20.72
C ALA A 19 -9.07 -11.21 20.22
N GLU A 20 -10.12 -10.84 19.50
CA GLU A 20 -10.31 -9.47 18.98
C GLU A 20 -10.44 -8.45 20.12
N ALA A 21 -11.18 -8.80 21.17
CA ALA A 21 -11.34 -7.91 22.32
C ALA A 21 -10.01 -7.66 23.06
N ARG A 22 -9.13 -8.65 23.14
CA ARG A 22 -7.76 -8.48 23.67
C ARG A 22 -6.92 -7.62 22.73
N LEU A 23 -6.93 -7.94 21.43
CA LEU A 23 -6.19 -7.19 20.40
C LEU A 23 -6.44 -5.67 20.48
N TYR A 24 -7.70 -5.26 20.54
CA TYR A 24 -8.07 -3.84 20.62
C TYR A 24 -7.68 -3.19 21.96
N ARG A 25 -7.79 -3.91 23.09
CA ARG A 25 -7.37 -3.38 24.40
C ARG A 25 -5.86 -3.20 24.47
N ASP A 26 -5.11 -4.22 24.07
CA ASP A 26 -3.66 -4.21 24.05
C ASP A 26 -3.14 -3.07 23.15
N ALA A 27 -3.76 -2.85 21.99
CA ALA A 27 -3.42 -1.75 21.10
C ALA A 27 -3.66 -0.38 21.75
N LEU A 28 -4.79 -0.17 22.44
CA LEU A 28 -5.05 1.09 23.17
C LEU A 28 -4.04 1.34 24.30
N GLU A 29 -3.64 0.31 25.04
CA GLU A 29 -2.63 0.42 26.11
C GLU A 29 -1.24 0.77 25.55
N GLN A 30 -0.87 0.19 24.42
CA GLN A 30 0.37 0.52 23.71
C GLN A 30 0.36 1.97 23.20
N VAL A 31 -0.78 2.45 22.67
CA VAL A 31 -0.94 3.85 22.24
C VAL A 31 -0.79 4.82 23.41
N GLU A 32 -1.37 4.50 24.57
CA GLU A 32 -1.17 5.30 25.78
C GLU A 32 0.29 5.36 26.23
N LEU A 33 0.98 4.22 26.18
CA LEU A 33 2.40 4.18 26.52
C LEU A 33 3.21 5.03 25.53
N ALA A 34 2.96 4.90 24.23
CA ALA A 34 3.65 5.67 23.21
C ALA A 34 3.44 7.18 23.35
N ASP A 35 2.22 7.64 23.70
CA ASP A 35 1.96 9.04 24.03
C ASP A 35 2.81 9.51 25.22
N ARG A 36 2.92 8.70 26.29
CA ARG A 36 3.75 9.01 27.45
C ARG A 36 5.24 9.09 27.11
N LEU A 37 5.72 8.20 26.24
CA LEU A 37 7.12 8.12 25.83
C LEU A 37 7.53 9.19 24.80
N GLY A 38 6.56 9.90 24.21
CA GLY A 38 6.82 11.01 23.30
C GLY A 38 6.81 10.64 21.81
N PHE A 39 6.13 9.56 21.43
CA PHE A 39 5.83 9.31 20.01
C PHE A 39 4.93 10.42 19.46
N ASP A 40 5.15 10.79 18.20
CA ASP A 40 4.49 11.94 17.58
C ASP A 40 3.12 11.59 16.99
N HIS A 41 2.97 10.39 16.40
CA HIS A 41 1.70 9.94 15.80
C HIS A 41 1.39 8.47 16.13
N VAL A 42 0.10 8.14 16.14
CA VAL A 42 -0.43 6.78 15.93
C VAL A 42 -1.18 6.76 14.60
N TRP A 43 -0.95 5.73 13.81
CA TRP A 43 -1.66 5.48 12.55
C TRP A 43 -2.51 4.21 12.66
N GLU A 44 -3.78 4.31 12.31
CA GLU A 44 -4.73 3.19 12.31
C GLU A 44 -5.25 2.92 10.90
N VAL A 45 -5.13 1.69 10.41
CA VAL A 45 -5.56 1.31 9.06
C VAL A 45 -7.07 1.16 8.91
N GLU A 46 -7.53 1.09 7.66
CA GLU A 46 -8.88 0.61 7.31
C GLU A 46 -8.76 -0.57 6.35
N HIS A 47 -9.21 -1.74 6.79
CA HIS A 47 -9.29 -2.96 6.02
C HIS A 47 -10.62 -3.70 6.21
N HIS A 48 -11.03 -4.41 5.15
CA HIS A 48 -12.28 -5.17 5.13
C HIS A 48 -12.07 -6.59 4.62
N PHE A 49 -12.64 -7.57 5.31
CA PHE A 49 -12.66 -8.99 4.87
C PHE A 49 -11.28 -9.68 4.80
N LEU A 50 -10.22 -9.08 5.38
CA LEU A 50 -8.85 -9.61 5.33
C LEU A 50 -8.53 -10.46 6.58
N GLU A 51 -9.23 -11.58 6.72
CA GLU A 51 -9.26 -12.49 7.89
C GLU A 51 -8.02 -12.52 8.79
N GLU A 52 -6.81 -12.81 8.31
CA GLU A 52 -5.62 -12.87 9.20
C GLU A 52 -4.64 -11.71 9.01
N TYR A 53 -4.95 -10.78 8.09
CA TYR A 53 -4.08 -9.64 7.79
C TYR A 53 -4.46 -8.42 8.62
N SER A 54 -5.76 -8.09 8.73
CA SER A 54 -6.22 -6.93 9.48
C SER A 54 -7.69 -7.05 9.89
N HIS A 55 -7.94 -6.77 11.17
CA HIS A 55 -9.27 -6.68 11.79
C HIS A 55 -9.69 -5.22 12.05
N SER A 56 -9.02 -4.25 11.44
CA SER A 56 -9.34 -2.83 11.62
C SER A 56 -10.28 -2.31 10.54
N SER A 57 -11.59 -2.34 10.80
CA SER A 57 -12.61 -1.91 9.83
C SER A 57 -13.21 -0.53 10.11
N ALA A 58 -12.98 0.01 11.31
CA ALA A 58 -13.55 1.26 11.79
C ALA A 58 -12.49 2.10 12.53
N PRO A 59 -11.43 2.56 11.84
CA PRO A 59 -10.32 3.29 12.45
C PRO A 59 -10.79 4.51 13.25
N GLU A 60 -11.83 5.22 12.82
CA GLU A 60 -12.35 6.39 13.53
C GLU A 60 -12.87 6.05 14.93
N VAL A 61 -13.37 4.83 15.15
CA VAL A 61 -13.87 4.39 16.46
C VAL A 61 -12.69 4.13 17.39
N PHE A 62 -11.68 3.40 16.91
CA PHE A 62 -10.45 3.14 17.66
C PHE A 62 -9.71 4.45 17.98
N LEU A 63 -9.51 5.32 16.98
CA LEU A 63 -8.85 6.61 17.14
C LEU A 63 -9.63 7.55 18.07
N ALA A 64 -10.97 7.51 18.07
CA ALA A 64 -11.77 8.25 19.04
C ALA A 64 -11.52 7.75 20.47
N ALA A 65 -11.44 6.44 20.70
CA ALA A 65 -11.07 5.91 22.01
C ALA A 65 -9.63 6.29 22.41
N ALA A 66 -8.67 6.15 21.49
CA ALA A 66 -7.28 6.57 21.69
C ALA A 66 -7.17 8.07 22.01
N SER A 67 -8.00 8.91 21.39
CA SER A 67 -8.01 10.36 21.61
C SER A 67 -8.29 10.72 23.08
N GLN A 68 -9.14 9.95 23.77
CA GLN A 68 -9.53 10.22 25.16
C GLN A 68 -8.52 9.63 26.17
N ARG A 69 -7.69 8.70 25.71
CA ARG A 69 -6.65 8.03 26.48
C ARG A 69 -5.29 8.72 26.40
N THR A 70 -5.13 9.65 25.45
CA THR A 70 -3.86 10.32 25.13
C THR A 70 -3.96 11.84 25.21
N ARG A 71 -2.80 12.51 25.30
CA ARG A 71 -2.74 13.98 25.44
C ARG A 71 -2.03 14.68 24.29
N ARG A 72 -0.99 14.08 23.71
CA ARG A 72 -0.10 14.77 22.75
C ARG A 72 -0.06 14.10 21.38
N ILE A 73 -0.02 12.77 21.35
CA ILE A 73 0.13 11.98 20.14
C ILE A 73 -0.96 12.35 19.12
N ARG A 74 -0.55 12.53 17.86
CA ARG A 74 -1.46 12.79 16.76
C ARG A 74 -2.13 11.51 16.28
N LEU A 75 -3.37 11.63 15.81
CA LEU A 75 -4.27 10.52 15.47
C LEU A 75 -4.44 10.46 13.95
N GLY A 76 -3.66 9.60 13.31
CA GLY A 76 -3.62 9.45 11.87
C GLY A 76 -4.52 8.33 11.37
N HIS A 77 -5.33 8.61 10.36
CA HIS A 77 -5.89 7.56 9.52
C HIS A 77 -4.80 7.03 8.58
N GLY A 78 -4.45 5.75 8.70
CA GLY A 78 -3.43 5.08 7.88
C GLY A 78 -3.99 3.97 7.00
N ILE A 79 -5.21 4.03 6.46
CA ILE A 79 -5.81 5.19 5.77
C ILE A 79 -7.34 5.13 5.82
N VAL A 80 -8.03 6.16 5.30
CA VAL A 80 -9.45 6.06 4.89
C VAL A 80 -9.55 5.68 3.41
N GLN A 81 -10.30 4.62 3.08
CA GLN A 81 -10.56 4.19 1.71
C GLN A 81 -11.59 5.11 1.05
N LEU A 82 -11.16 5.94 0.08
CA LEU A 82 -12.03 6.97 -0.53
C LEU A 82 -12.98 6.55 -1.66
N PRO A 83 -12.93 5.34 -2.26
CA PRO A 83 -13.97 4.94 -3.20
C PRO A 83 -15.38 5.10 -2.58
N PRO A 84 -16.32 5.86 -3.21
CA PRO A 84 -17.60 6.20 -2.59
C PRO A 84 -18.50 5.02 -2.20
N ASN A 85 -18.32 3.85 -2.82
CA ASN A 85 -19.03 2.63 -2.43
C ASN A 85 -18.52 2.02 -1.12
N VAL A 86 -17.28 2.33 -0.72
CA VAL A 86 -16.71 1.93 0.59
C VAL A 86 -17.09 3.00 1.60
N ASN A 87 -16.67 4.25 1.36
CA ASN A 87 -16.97 5.38 2.23
C ASN A 87 -17.54 6.56 1.43
N HIS A 88 -18.80 6.94 1.72
CA HIS A 88 -19.38 8.12 1.10
C HIS A 88 -18.60 9.40 1.50
N PRO A 89 -18.15 10.25 0.56
CA PRO A 89 -17.33 11.45 0.83
C PRO A 89 -17.84 12.36 1.94
N ALA A 90 -19.16 12.65 1.98
CA ALA A 90 -19.74 13.43 3.08
C ALA A 90 -19.55 12.77 4.45
N ARG A 91 -19.72 11.45 4.55
CA ARG A 91 -19.50 10.70 5.81
C ARG A 91 -18.04 10.69 6.22
N VAL A 92 -17.11 10.71 5.26
CA VAL A 92 -15.69 10.87 5.55
C VAL A 92 -15.42 12.25 6.16
N ALA A 93 -15.87 13.32 5.51
CA ALA A 93 -15.70 14.69 6.02
C ALA A 93 -16.30 14.85 7.43
N GLU A 94 -17.52 14.35 7.66
CA GLU A 94 -18.19 14.41 8.97
C GLU A 94 -17.41 13.67 10.06
N ARG A 95 -16.98 12.43 9.80
CA ARG A 95 -16.26 11.60 10.79
C ARG A 95 -14.88 12.17 11.11
N VAL A 96 -14.12 12.59 10.09
CA VAL A 96 -12.79 13.19 10.26
C VAL A 96 -12.90 14.51 11.04
N ALA A 97 -13.84 15.38 10.70
CA ALA A 97 -14.08 16.62 11.43
C ALA A 97 -14.53 16.38 12.88
N THR A 98 -15.37 15.38 13.11
CA THR A 98 -15.82 15.00 14.45
C THR A 98 -14.65 14.49 15.30
N LEU A 99 -13.82 13.60 14.75
CA LEU A 99 -12.62 13.11 15.44
C LEU A 99 -11.64 14.26 15.71
N ASP A 100 -11.51 15.20 14.79
CA ASP A 100 -10.67 16.39 14.95
C ASP A 100 -11.13 17.26 16.13
N LEU A 101 -12.44 17.48 16.27
CA LEU A 101 -13.02 18.20 17.41
C LEU A 101 -12.82 17.45 18.73
N VAL A 102 -13.12 16.15 18.77
CA VAL A 102 -13.03 15.33 19.98
C VAL A 102 -11.58 15.17 20.46
N SER A 103 -10.62 15.18 19.53
CA SER A 103 -9.19 15.08 19.84
C SER A 103 -8.52 16.42 20.15
N GLY A 104 -9.21 17.55 19.90
CA GLY A 104 -8.64 18.88 20.08
C GLY A 104 -7.65 19.29 18.99
N GLY A 105 -7.87 18.87 17.74
CA GLY A 105 -7.05 19.27 16.59
C GLY A 105 -5.86 18.36 16.31
N ARG A 106 -5.91 17.10 16.73
CA ARG A 106 -4.79 16.15 16.62
C ARG A 106 -4.87 15.20 15.44
N VAL A 107 -5.83 15.38 14.52
CA VAL A 107 -6.06 14.41 13.44
C VAL A 107 -5.13 14.62 12.26
N ASP A 108 -4.65 13.52 11.68
CA ASP A 108 -4.05 13.46 10.35
C ASP A 108 -4.95 12.64 9.42
N PHE A 109 -5.34 13.23 8.29
CA PHE A 109 -6.26 12.60 7.36
C PHE A 109 -5.50 11.89 6.24
N GLY A 110 -5.05 10.67 6.54
CA GLY A 110 -4.48 9.78 5.53
C GLY A 110 -5.54 9.01 4.75
N THR A 111 -5.27 8.84 3.46
CA THR A 111 -6.25 8.39 2.48
C THR A 111 -5.66 7.33 1.54
N GLY A 112 -6.52 6.53 0.94
CA GLY A 112 -6.08 5.50 0.00
C GLY A 112 -7.17 5.05 -0.96
N GLU A 113 -6.74 4.42 -2.03
CA GLU A 113 -7.63 3.94 -3.10
C GLU A 113 -8.22 2.54 -2.84
N SER A 114 -7.78 1.87 -1.78
CA SER A 114 -7.87 0.40 -1.63
C SER A 114 -7.10 -0.35 -2.73
N SER A 115 -6.76 -1.61 -2.50
CA SER A 115 -6.16 -2.43 -3.58
C SER A 115 -6.58 -3.89 -3.53
N SER A 116 -6.83 -4.46 -2.36
CA SER A 116 -7.13 -5.89 -2.26
C SER A 116 -8.33 -6.24 -3.13
N SER A 117 -8.21 -7.36 -3.84
CA SER A 117 -9.32 -7.87 -4.64
C SER A 117 -10.50 -8.33 -3.78
N ALA A 118 -10.25 -8.69 -2.52
CA ALA A 118 -11.27 -9.06 -1.54
C ALA A 118 -12.09 -7.82 -1.15
N GLU A 119 -11.43 -6.73 -0.78
CA GLU A 119 -12.05 -5.46 -0.38
C GLU A 119 -12.84 -4.81 -1.52
N LEU A 120 -12.15 -4.55 -2.64
CA LEU A 120 -12.76 -3.93 -3.82
C LEU A 120 -13.96 -4.75 -4.32
N GLY A 121 -13.84 -6.08 -4.28
CA GLY A 121 -14.91 -7.00 -4.65
C GLY A 121 -16.12 -6.90 -3.73
N GLY A 122 -15.90 -6.83 -2.41
CA GLY A 122 -16.97 -6.73 -1.40
C GLY A 122 -17.84 -5.47 -1.56
N PHE A 123 -17.23 -4.35 -1.94
CA PHE A 123 -17.94 -3.07 -2.18
C PHE A 123 -18.28 -2.78 -3.65
N GLY A 124 -18.01 -3.74 -4.55
CA GLY A 124 -18.30 -3.59 -5.97
C GLY A 124 -17.49 -2.48 -6.68
N VAL A 125 -16.31 -2.14 -6.16
CA VAL A 125 -15.40 -1.17 -6.78
C VAL A 125 -14.55 -1.86 -7.84
N ARG A 126 -14.52 -1.31 -9.05
CA ARG A 126 -13.63 -1.83 -10.10
C ARG A 126 -12.21 -1.31 -9.87
N ARG A 127 -11.22 -2.21 -9.87
CA ARG A 127 -9.80 -1.84 -9.69
C ARG A 127 -9.32 -0.76 -10.67
N ALA A 128 -9.83 -0.73 -11.90
CA ALA A 128 -9.46 0.27 -12.89
C ALA A 128 -10.02 1.68 -12.60
N ASP A 129 -11.06 1.80 -11.77
CA ASP A 129 -11.72 3.08 -11.49
C ASP A 129 -11.24 3.72 -10.19
N LYS A 130 -10.56 2.97 -9.32
CA LYS A 130 -10.28 3.37 -7.93
C LYS A 130 -9.49 4.68 -7.81
N ARG A 131 -8.53 4.92 -8.72
CA ARG A 131 -7.73 6.14 -8.78
C ARG A 131 -8.60 7.36 -9.09
N GLU A 132 -9.46 7.25 -10.11
CA GLU A 132 -10.37 8.32 -10.52
C GLU A 132 -11.40 8.61 -9.42
N GLN A 133 -11.91 7.57 -8.75
CA GLN A 133 -12.81 7.71 -7.61
C GLN A 133 -12.13 8.40 -6.43
N TRP A 134 -10.89 8.04 -6.10
CA TRP A 134 -10.13 8.70 -5.04
C TRP A 134 -9.89 10.18 -5.37
N THR A 135 -9.46 10.51 -6.59
CA THR A 135 -9.20 11.90 -7.01
C THR A 135 -10.47 12.75 -6.94
N ASP A 136 -11.61 12.20 -7.38
CA ASP A 136 -12.90 12.89 -7.29
C ASP A 136 -13.38 13.07 -5.84
N ALA A 137 -13.19 12.04 -5.00
CA ALA A 137 -13.59 12.08 -3.60
C ALA A 137 -12.76 13.05 -2.77
N ILE A 138 -11.43 13.08 -2.93
CA ILE A 138 -10.56 13.95 -2.12
C ILE A 138 -10.83 15.43 -2.39
N ASP A 139 -11.08 15.84 -3.64
CA ASP A 139 -11.45 17.23 -3.97
C ASP A 139 -12.80 17.59 -3.35
N ALA A 140 -13.79 16.70 -3.45
CA ALA A 140 -15.08 16.90 -2.81
C ALA A 140 -14.94 17.03 -1.28
N ILE A 141 -14.17 16.16 -0.62
CA ILE A 141 -13.98 16.15 0.84
C ILE A 141 -13.26 17.41 1.32
N THR A 142 -12.17 17.83 0.66
CA THR A 142 -11.43 19.03 1.09
C THR A 142 -12.28 20.28 0.96
N ARG A 143 -13.15 20.34 -0.04
CA ARG A 143 -14.18 21.39 -0.18
C ARG A 143 -15.26 21.30 0.89
N MET A 144 -15.70 20.11 1.29
CA MET A 144 -16.64 19.95 2.40
C MET A 144 -16.08 20.49 3.73
N PHE A 145 -14.76 20.50 3.93
CA PHE A 145 -14.15 21.11 5.12
C PHE A 145 -14.16 22.65 5.12
N VAL A 146 -14.04 23.29 3.96
CA VAL A 146 -13.83 24.76 3.86
C VAL A 146 -15.03 25.54 3.32
N GLU A 147 -15.91 24.91 2.53
CA GLU A 147 -17.05 25.59 1.93
C GLU A 147 -18.23 25.66 2.94
N GLU A 148 -18.74 26.87 3.14
CA GLU A 148 -19.86 27.19 4.01
C GLU A 148 -20.81 28.18 3.33
N PRO A 149 -21.90 27.71 2.68
CA PRO A 149 -22.28 26.32 2.49
C PRO A 149 -21.49 25.60 1.40
N PHE A 150 -21.34 24.28 1.55
CA PHE A 150 -20.77 23.45 0.48
C PHE A 150 -21.65 23.51 -0.77
N ALA A 151 -21.01 23.87 -1.90
CA ALA A 151 -21.68 24.22 -3.14
C ALA A 151 -22.21 23.00 -3.91
N GLY A 152 -22.08 21.80 -3.34
CA GLY A 152 -22.43 20.53 -3.98
C GLY A 152 -21.29 19.98 -4.85
N TRP A 153 -21.50 18.76 -5.32
CA TRP A 153 -20.59 18.03 -6.19
C TRP A 153 -21.36 17.30 -7.28
N ARG A 154 -20.81 17.30 -8.50
CA ARG A 154 -21.39 16.57 -9.62
C ARG A 154 -20.28 16.07 -10.53
N SER A 155 -19.99 14.79 -10.39
CA SER A 155 -19.06 14.06 -11.24
C SER A 155 -19.69 12.76 -11.73
N ARG A 156 -18.87 11.89 -12.33
CA ARG A 156 -19.23 10.52 -12.66
C ARG A 156 -19.42 9.64 -11.42
N TRP A 157 -18.67 9.90 -10.35
CA TRP A 157 -18.55 9.02 -9.17
C TRP A 157 -19.38 9.49 -7.98
N LEU A 158 -19.52 10.80 -7.83
CA LEU A 158 -20.25 11.42 -6.74
C LEU A 158 -21.22 12.48 -7.27
N ARG A 159 -22.46 12.42 -6.78
CA ARG A 159 -23.45 13.47 -7.00
C ARG A 159 -24.09 13.86 -5.68
N MET A 160 -23.76 15.04 -5.20
CA MET A 160 -24.27 15.60 -3.96
C MET A 160 -24.77 17.02 -4.22
N PRO A 161 -26.05 17.33 -4.01
CA PRO A 161 -26.54 18.69 -4.19
C PRO A 161 -26.00 19.62 -3.09
N PRO A 162 -26.06 20.96 -3.27
CA PRO A 162 -25.61 21.89 -2.24
C PRO A 162 -26.25 21.65 -0.88
N ARG A 163 -25.45 21.74 0.17
CA ARG A 163 -25.84 21.67 1.59
C ARG A 163 -24.61 21.87 2.47
N ASN A 164 -24.80 22.26 3.72
CA ASN A 164 -23.70 22.22 4.69
C ASN A 164 -23.33 20.78 5.06
N VAL A 165 -22.03 20.50 5.09
CA VAL A 165 -21.47 19.30 5.73
C VAL A 165 -20.92 19.73 7.08
N VAL A 166 -21.47 19.13 8.15
CA VAL A 166 -21.21 19.51 9.54
C VAL A 166 -20.93 18.27 10.39
N PRO A 167 -20.04 18.34 11.39
CA PRO A 167 -19.31 19.53 11.83
C PRO A 167 -18.11 19.89 10.93
N LYS A 168 -17.47 21.03 11.21
CA LYS A 168 -16.20 21.45 10.60
C LYS A 168 -15.02 21.10 11.52
N PRO A 169 -13.84 20.80 10.96
CA PRO A 169 -12.65 20.57 11.76
C PRO A 169 -12.22 21.85 12.50
N VAL A 170 -11.56 21.67 13.64
CA VAL A 170 -10.89 22.76 14.36
C VAL A 170 -9.60 23.13 13.64
N GLN A 171 -8.89 22.16 13.07
CA GLN A 171 -7.74 22.41 12.20
C GLN A 171 -8.20 23.13 10.93
N LYS A 172 -7.53 24.22 10.57
CA LYS A 172 -7.78 25.00 9.35
C LYS A 172 -6.59 24.89 8.39
N PRO A 173 -6.84 24.84 7.06
CA PRO A 173 -8.16 24.77 6.41
C PRO A 173 -8.86 23.40 6.59
N HIS A 174 -8.09 22.35 6.86
CA HIS A 174 -8.55 21.00 7.19
C HIS A 174 -7.38 20.27 7.88
N PRO A 175 -7.61 19.07 8.47
CA PRO A 175 -6.53 18.22 8.95
C PRO A 175 -5.47 17.94 7.85
N PRO A 176 -4.18 17.76 8.19
CA PRO A 176 -3.14 17.47 7.21
C PRO A 176 -3.46 16.23 6.37
N LEU A 177 -3.27 16.33 5.06
CA LEU A 177 -3.58 15.24 4.14
C LEU A 177 -2.39 14.31 3.98
N TRP A 178 -2.65 13.00 3.99
CA TRP A 178 -1.69 11.97 3.66
C TRP A 178 -2.27 10.99 2.64
N VAL A 179 -1.41 10.30 1.90
CA VAL A 179 -1.81 9.21 1.01
C VAL A 179 -0.88 8.03 1.16
N ALA A 180 -1.45 6.82 1.22
CA ALA A 180 -0.68 5.59 1.24
C ALA A 180 0.11 5.44 -0.06
N CYS A 181 1.41 5.16 0.06
CA CYS A 181 2.31 4.94 -1.06
C CYS A 181 2.95 3.56 -0.97
N SER A 182 2.72 2.71 -1.97
CA SER A 182 3.35 1.38 -2.04
C SER A 182 4.45 1.28 -3.10
N ARG A 183 4.71 2.39 -3.81
CA ARG A 183 5.71 2.49 -4.88
C ARG A 183 6.08 3.94 -5.15
N ARG A 184 7.23 4.14 -5.80
CA ARG A 184 7.75 5.45 -6.21
C ARG A 184 6.71 6.30 -6.94
N GLU A 185 5.95 5.73 -7.88
CA GLU A 185 4.95 6.47 -8.65
C GLU A 185 3.82 7.04 -7.77
N THR A 186 3.54 6.40 -6.63
CA THR A 186 2.53 6.89 -5.69
C THR A 186 3.10 7.99 -4.79
N ILE A 187 4.40 7.95 -4.51
CA ILE A 187 5.12 9.06 -3.84
C ILE A 187 5.14 10.30 -4.74
N GLU A 188 5.47 10.13 -6.03
CA GLU A 188 5.40 11.23 -7.00
C GLU A 188 3.97 11.75 -7.17
N PHE A 189 2.97 10.87 -7.15
CA PHE A 189 1.57 11.26 -7.13
C PHE A 189 1.20 12.09 -5.89
N ALA A 190 1.68 11.70 -4.69
CA ALA A 190 1.47 12.46 -3.46
C ALA A 190 2.05 13.88 -3.60
N ALA A 191 3.29 14.00 -4.11
CA ALA A 191 3.93 15.28 -4.37
C ALA A 191 3.15 16.16 -5.37
N ARG A 192 2.70 15.58 -6.50
CA ARG A 192 1.89 16.30 -7.50
C ARG A 192 0.57 16.83 -6.91
N ASN A 193 0.05 16.19 -5.87
CA ASN A 193 -1.18 16.62 -5.19
C ASN A 193 -0.92 17.43 -3.91
N GLY A 194 0.34 17.74 -3.57
CA GLY A 194 0.70 18.47 -2.35
C GLY A 194 0.34 17.73 -1.05
N ILE A 195 0.36 16.40 -1.07
CA ILE A 195 -0.06 15.52 0.03
C ILE A 195 1.16 14.81 0.63
N GLY A 196 1.12 14.53 1.94
CA GLY A 196 2.14 13.77 2.64
C GLY A 196 2.20 12.32 2.14
N ALA A 197 3.40 11.80 1.89
CA ALA A 197 3.61 10.43 1.43
C ALA A 197 3.77 9.50 2.63
N LEU A 198 2.81 8.58 2.83
CA LEU A 198 2.89 7.52 3.84
C LEU A 198 3.37 6.23 3.16
N SER A 199 4.68 6.01 3.13
CA SER A 199 5.31 4.92 2.38
C SER A 199 5.28 3.59 3.14
N PHE A 200 4.56 2.62 2.58
CA PHE A 200 4.49 1.22 3.00
C PHE A 200 5.54 0.34 2.29
N SER A 201 6.33 0.93 1.40
CA SER A 201 7.46 0.24 0.79
C SER A 201 8.60 0.18 1.80
N PHE A 202 8.93 -1.03 2.24
CA PHE A 202 10.14 -1.33 2.97
C PHE A 202 11.34 -1.14 2.04
N VAL A 203 11.83 0.09 1.91
CA VAL A 203 13.03 0.40 1.13
C VAL A 203 14.19 0.71 2.03
N GLU A 204 15.38 0.29 1.63
CA GLU A 204 16.60 0.69 2.30
C GLU A 204 16.75 2.22 2.27
N PRO A 205 17.39 2.82 3.29
CA PRO A 205 17.60 4.27 3.34
C PRO A 205 18.20 4.85 2.06
N GLU A 206 19.13 4.14 1.43
CA GLU A 206 19.84 4.59 0.24
C GLU A 206 18.92 4.71 -0.99
N ASP A 207 17.93 3.83 -1.11
CA ASP A 207 16.90 3.90 -2.16
C ASP A 207 15.83 4.95 -1.84
N ALA A 208 15.49 5.11 -0.56
CA ALA A 208 14.53 6.10 -0.08
C ALA A 208 14.97 7.53 -0.46
N GLY A 209 16.27 7.84 -0.41
CA GLY A 209 16.79 9.17 -0.77
C GLY A 209 16.42 9.62 -2.19
N ARG A 210 16.48 8.71 -3.17
CA ARG A 210 16.07 9.03 -4.55
C ARG A 210 14.59 9.39 -4.64
N TRP A 211 13.76 8.76 -3.82
CA TRP A 211 12.31 9.00 -3.80
C TRP A 211 11.97 10.29 -3.08
N VAL A 212 12.66 10.58 -1.96
CA VAL A 212 12.56 11.84 -1.24
C VAL A 212 12.96 13.02 -2.12
N ASP A 213 14.09 12.90 -2.85
CA ASP A 213 14.55 13.94 -3.78
C ASP A 213 13.55 14.19 -4.91
N ALA A 214 12.94 13.13 -5.45
CA ALA A 214 11.90 13.26 -6.47
C ALA A 214 10.64 13.93 -5.90
N TYR A 215 10.22 13.53 -4.70
CA TYR A 215 9.06 14.08 -4.00
C TYR A 215 9.17 15.59 -3.80
N TYR A 216 10.26 16.06 -3.19
CA TYR A 216 10.43 17.49 -2.91
C TYR A 216 10.62 18.33 -4.18
N ARG A 217 11.33 17.79 -5.19
CA ARG A 217 11.48 18.47 -6.48
C ARG A 217 10.15 18.67 -7.20
N ILE A 218 9.24 17.70 -7.12
CA ILE A 218 7.90 17.81 -7.69
C ILE A 218 7.07 18.85 -6.92
N ILE A 219 7.17 18.89 -5.58
CA ILE A 219 6.51 19.94 -4.77
C ILE A 219 7.00 21.33 -5.18
N GLU A 220 8.30 21.48 -5.46
CA GLU A 220 8.92 22.75 -5.85
C GLU A 220 8.62 23.17 -7.30
N SER A 221 8.11 22.25 -8.13
CA SER A 221 7.85 22.47 -9.56
C SER A 221 6.42 22.93 -9.86
N GLU A 222 6.14 23.16 -11.15
CA GLU A 222 4.80 23.49 -11.65
C GLU A 222 3.84 22.28 -11.66
N GLU A 223 4.36 21.05 -11.51
CA GLU A 223 3.55 19.82 -11.47
C GLU A 223 2.70 19.70 -10.19
N CYS A 224 3.09 20.39 -9.10
CA CYS A 224 2.34 20.37 -7.85
C CYS A 224 1.07 21.22 -7.97
N VAL A 225 -0.09 20.56 -8.06
CA VAL A 225 -1.43 21.16 -7.97
C VAL A 225 -2.11 20.53 -6.75
N PRO A 226 -2.18 21.24 -5.60
CA PRO A 226 -2.68 20.67 -4.37
C PRO A 226 -4.11 20.11 -4.52
N ALA A 227 -4.39 18.97 -3.90
CA ALA A 227 -5.77 18.46 -3.81
C ALA A 227 -6.57 19.15 -2.69
N GLY A 228 -5.86 19.57 -1.64
CA GLY A 228 -6.39 20.33 -0.51
C GLY A 228 -6.23 21.84 -0.66
N PHE A 229 -6.47 22.53 0.45
CA PHE A 229 -6.24 23.97 0.62
C PHE A 229 -4.98 24.27 1.44
N ALA A 230 -4.20 23.24 1.75
CA ALA A 230 -2.87 23.30 2.35
C ALA A 230 -1.99 22.19 1.73
N VAL A 231 -0.68 22.43 1.69
CA VAL A 231 0.31 21.41 1.27
C VAL A 231 0.89 20.75 2.51
N ASN A 232 0.98 19.42 2.50
CA ASN A 232 1.68 18.64 3.51
C ASN A 232 2.95 18.02 2.92
N PRO A 233 4.13 18.67 3.05
CA PRO A 233 5.37 18.23 2.40
C PRO A 233 6.17 17.31 3.34
N ASN A 234 5.63 16.13 3.64
CA ASN A 234 6.27 15.17 4.53
C ASN A 234 6.28 13.76 3.93
N VAL A 235 7.42 13.07 4.10
CA VAL A 235 7.61 11.68 3.70
C VAL A 235 7.81 10.83 4.95
N ALA A 236 6.92 9.88 5.15
CA ALA A 236 6.99 8.87 6.20
C ALA A 236 7.35 7.50 5.60
N VAL A 237 8.15 6.71 6.31
CA VAL A 237 8.43 5.31 5.97
C VAL A 237 7.95 4.40 7.09
N VAL A 238 7.38 3.26 6.73
CA VAL A 238 6.88 2.25 7.67
C VAL A 238 7.89 1.10 7.77
N LEU A 239 8.25 0.70 8.98
CA LEU A 239 9.18 -0.38 9.28
C LEU A 239 8.60 -1.31 10.33
N PRO A 240 8.85 -2.63 10.29
CA PRO A 240 8.64 -3.46 11.47
C PRO A 240 9.59 -3.02 12.59
N MET A 241 9.20 -3.19 13.85
CA MET A 241 10.07 -2.90 14.99
C MET A 241 9.91 -3.92 16.11
N MET A 242 11.05 -4.35 16.64
CA MET A 242 11.17 -5.08 17.91
C MET A 242 12.55 -4.80 18.49
N LEU A 243 12.59 -4.20 19.68
CA LEU A 243 13.85 -3.85 20.34
C LEU A 243 14.10 -4.75 21.54
N HIS A 244 15.36 -5.12 21.72
CA HIS A 244 15.86 -5.75 22.93
C HIS A 244 17.35 -5.39 23.11
N GLU A 245 17.89 -5.45 24.33
CA GLU A 245 19.31 -5.15 24.57
C GLU A 245 20.25 -6.17 23.90
N ASP A 246 19.77 -7.40 23.79
CA ASP A 246 20.38 -8.48 23.00
C ASP A 246 19.70 -8.65 21.63
N GLU A 247 20.51 -8.65 20.56
CA GLU A 247 20.04 -8.76 19.18
C GLU A 247 19.31 -10.07 18.91
N ALA A 248 19.84 -11.20 19.39
CA ALA A 248 19.25 -12.51 19.12
C ALA A 248 17.83 -12.60 19.69
N THR A 249 17.63 -12.08 20.89
CA THR A 249 16.31 -11.98 21.52
C THR A 249 15.36 -11.05 20.73
N ALA A 250 15.84 -9.91 20.21
CA ALA A 250 15.01 -9.04 19.38
C ALA A 250 14.51 -9.77 18.11
N ILE A 251 15.41 -10.52 17.45
CA ILE A 251 15.09 -11.35 16.28
C ILE A 251 14.07 -12.42 16.65
N GLU A 252 14.32 -13.18 17.72
CA GLU A 252 13.42 -14.26 18.17
C GLU A 252 11.99 -13.74 18.43
N ARG A 253 11.88 -12.56 19.05
CA ARG A 253 10.61 -11.96 19.44
C ARG A 253 9.85 -11.29 18.31
N GLY A 254 10.53 -10.76 17.30
CA GLY A 254 9.93 -9.84 16.33
C GLY A 254 9.95 -10.28 14.86
N ILE A 255 10.90 -11.12 14.45
CA ILE A 255 11.15 -11.36 13.03
C ILE A 255 10.01 -12.12 12.34
N ASP A 256 9.40 -13.09 13.03
CA ASP A 256 8.26 -13.82 12.51
C ASP A 256 7.04 -12.91 12.32
N GLY A 257 6.86 -11.91 13.19
CA GLY A 257 5.81 -10.91 13.05
C GLY A 257 6.00 -10.08 11.77
N ALA A 258 7.21 -9.56 11.57
CA ALA A 258 7.57 -8.80 10.37
C ALA A 258 7.40 -9.62 9.08
N HIS A 259 7.85 -10.88 9.09
CA HIS A 259 7.73 -11.78 7.95
C HIS A 259 6.29 -12.18 7.65
N PHE A 260 5.51 -12.48 8.68
CA PHE A 260 4.10 -12.80 8.49
C PHE A 260 3.33 -11.61 7.96
N PHE A 261 3.63 -10.40 8.43
CA PHE A 261 3.06 -9.18 7.87
C PHE A 261 3.29 -9.09 6.35
N GLY A 262 4.53 -9.25 5.90
CA GLY A 262 4.87 -9.27 4.48
C GLY A 262 4.22 -10.43 3.70
N PHE A 263 4.15 -11.62 4.30
CA PHE A 263 3.53 -12.80 3.69
C PHE A 263 2.02 -12.62 3.50
N ALA A 264 1.33 -12.14 4.53
CA ALA A 264 -0.12 -11.92 4.50
C ALA A 264 -0.49 -10.74 3.57
N LEU A 265 0.34 -9.70 3.52
CA LEU A 265 0.22 -8.64 2.51
C LEU A 265 0.31 -9.23 1.09
N ALA A 266 1.35 -10.00 0.79
CA ALA A 266 1.52 -10.65 -0.51
C ALA A 266 0.36 -11.59 -0.85
N HIS A 267 -0.23 -12.25 0.15
CA HIS A 267 -1.40 -13.12 -0.04
C HIS A 267 -2.61 -12.34 -0.57
N TYR A 268 -2.97 -11.21 0.04
CA TYR A 268 -4.17 -10.46 -0.33
C TYR A 268 -4.00 -9.51 -1.53
N TYR A 269 -2.79 -8.99 -1.71
CA TYR A 269 -2.49 -8.02 -2.78
C TYR A 269 -1.94 -8.70 -4.03
N GLY A 270 -1.43 -9.93 -3.91
CA GLY A 270 -0.98 -10.75 -5.02
C GLY A 270 -2.09 -11.58 -5.67
N THR A 271 -1.70 -12.77 -6.15
CA THR A 271 -2.55 -13.67 -6.95
C THR A 271 -3.12 -14.84 -6.18
N THR A 272 -2.74 -14.96 -4.92
CA THR A 272 -3.04 -16.12 -4.11
C THR A 272 -4.54 -16.23 -3.89
N PRO A 273 -5.17 -17.35 -4.26
CA PRO A 273 -6.58 -17.56 -3.99
C PRO A 273 -6.85 -17.54 -2.48
N HIS A 274 -7.91 -16.84 -2.07
CA HIS A 274 -8.45 -16.90 -0.72
C HIS A 274 -9.84 -17.55 -0.74
N ASP A 275 -10.04 -18.50 0.17
CA ASP A 275 -11.31 -19.17 0.44
C ASP A 275 -11.79 -18.72 1.84
N PRO A 276 -12.82 -17.84 1.91
CA PRO A 276 -13.30 -17.28 3.17
C PRO A 276 -13.69 -18.36 4.18
N GLY A 277 -13.23 -18.21 5.42
CA GLY A 277 -13.43 -19.12 6.53
C GLY A 277 -12.69 -20.45 6.43
N ARG A 278 -11.87 -20.67 5.40
CA ARG A 278 -11.15 -21.94 5.15
C ARG A 278 -9.65 -21.77 4.95
N THR A 279 -9.23 -20.64 4.38
CA THR A 279 -7.80 -20.38 4.18
C THR A 279 -7.17 -19.99 5.51
N ASP A 280 -6.16 -20.75 5.90
CA ASP A 280 -5.31 -20.47 7.06
C ASP A 280 -3.96 -19.93 6.54
N ILE A 281 -3.80 -18.61 6.62
CA ILE A 281 -2.63 -17.88 6.14
C ILE A 281 -1.46 -18.09 7.10
N TRP A 282 -1.71 -18.14 8.42
CA TRP A 282 -0.67 -18.40 9.41
C TRP A 282 -0.05 -19.79 9.25
N ASP A 283 -0.85 -20.84 9.13
CA ASP A 283 -0.39 -22.20 8.86
C ASP A 283 0.33 -22.29 7.50
N ALA A 284 -0.16 -21.59 6.48
CA ALA A 284 0.54 -21.48 5.20
C ALA A 284 1.91 -20.80 5.33
N PHE A 285 2.02 -19.73 6.12
CA PHE A 285 3.28 -19.06 6.43
C PHE A 285 4.23 -20.02 7.16
N GLN A 286 3.79 -20.66 8.24
CA GLN A 286 4.61 -21.57 9.03
C GLN A 286 5.19 -22.72 8.20
N ARG A 287 4.40 -23.32 7.30
CA ARG A 287 4.88 -24.39 6.40
C ARG A 287 5.83 -23.89 5.30
N ARG A 288 5.73 -22.63 4.89
CA ARG A 288 6.44 -22.10 3.71
C ARG A 288 7.60 -21.17 4.06
N ARG A 289 7.70 -20.70 5.31
CA ARG A 289 8.68 -19.68 5.71
C ARG A 289 10.11 -20.04 5.33
N ALA A 290 10.54 -21.28 5.56
CA ALA A 290 11.87 -21.74 5.19
C ALA A 290 12.12 -21.75 3.67
N ALA A 291 11.12 -22.21 2.90
CA ALA A 291 11.20 -22.26 1.44
C ALA A 291 11.06 -20.89 0.75
N GLN A 292 10.64 -19.86 1.49
CA GLN A 292 10.45 -18.50 0.99
C GLN A 292 11.49 -17.50 1.52
N GLY A 293 12.54 -17.97 2.22
CA GLY A 293 13.60 -17.12 2.75
C GLY A 293 13.20 -16.35 4.03
N PHE A 294 12.15 -16.79 4.72
CA PHE A 294 11.70 -16.24 6.00
C PHE A 294 12.20 -17.06 7.20
N ASP A 295 13.24 -17.88 7.01
CA ASP A 295 13.82 -18.69 8.08
C ASP A 295 14.68 -17.85 9.04
N ARG A 296 14.54 -18.08 10.35
CA ARG A 296 15.27 -17.34 11.38
C ARG A 296 16.77 -17.63 11.33
N ASP A 297 17.16 -18.88 11.08
CA ASP A 297 18.56 -19.31 11.08
C ASP A 297 19.31 -18.73 9.87
N GLN A 298 18.62 -18.53 8.75
CA GLN A 298 19.19 -17.85 7.57
C GLN A 298 19.46 -16.36 7.81
N ILE A 299 18.74 -15.71 8.74
CA ILE A 299 18.99 -14.30 9.12
C ILE A 299 20.15 -14.21 10.10
N ILE A 300 20.16 -15.08 11.12
CA ILE A 300 21.22 -15.11 12.14
C ILE A 300 22.57 -15.47 11.50
N ALA A 301 22.61 -16.48 10.62
CA ALA A 301 23.84 -16.92 9.96
C ALA A 301 24.39 -15.92 8.94
N ASN A 302 23.56 -14.99 8.42
CA ASN A 302 23.96 -14.00 7.41
C ASN A 302 24.07 -12.56 7.96
N ALA A 303 23.97 -12.37 9.29
CA ALA A 303 24.03 -11.05 9.93
C ALA A 303 25.35 -10.29 9.63
N GLU A 304 26.46 -10.99 9.38
CA GLU A 304 27.73 -10.38 8.94
C GLU A 304 27.87 -10.25 7.41
N ALA A 305 27.19 -11.09 6.62
CA ALA A 305 27.52 -11.32 5.21
C ALA A 305 26.63 -10.59 4.18
N LEU A 306 25.43 -10.12 4.56
CA LEU A 306 24.47 -9.52 3.63
C LEU A 306 24.12 -8.07 4.00
N ARG A 307 25.07 -7.17 3.78
CA ARG A 307 24.85 -5.70 3.75
C ARG A 307 24.09 -5.21 2.50
N VAL A 308 23.47 -6.12 1.74
CA VAL A 308 22.70 -5.81 0.53
C VAL A 308 21.48 -6.74 0.48
N ASN A 309 20.29 -6.15 0.45
CA ASN A 309 18.99 -6.76 0.04
C ASN A 309 18.10 -7.55 1.02
N VAL A 310 18.38 -7.63 2.33
CA VAL A 310 17.43 -8.23 3.31
C VAL A 310 17.05 -7.28 4.47
N GLY A 311 17.66 -6.10 4.58
CA GLY A 311 17.39 -5.13 5.67
C GLY A 311 15.96 -4.57 5.66
N SER A 312 15.32 -4.55 4.49
CA SER A 312 13.92 -4.15 4.28
C SER A 312 12.91 -4.95 5.13
N LEU A 313 13.02 -6.28 5.22
CA LEU A 313 12.10 -7.11 6.00
C LEU A 313 12.46 -7.20 7.48
N ARG A 314 13.74 -7.04 7.81
CA ARG A 314 14.20 -6.93 9.20
C ARG A 314 13.78 -5.60 9.83
N GLY A 315 13.81 -4.51 9.07
CA GLY A 315 13.48 -3.16 9.54
C GLY A 315 14.20 -2.80 10.84
N ALA A 316 13.46 -2.24 11.81
CA ALA A 316 13.96 -1.84 13.12
C ALA A 316 13.88 -2.99 14.15
N VAL A 317 14.25 -4.21 13.77
CA VAL A 317 14.40 -5.36 14.68
C VAL A 317 15.87 -5.52 15.07
N GLY A 318 16.20 -5.27 16.34
CA GLY A 318 17.58 -5.34 16.83
C GLY A 318 17.84 -4.57 18.13
N THR A 319 19.10 -4.23 18.39
CA THR A 319 19.49 -3.44 19.57
C THR A 319 19.19 -1.95 19.40
N PRO A 320 19.09 -1.17 20.49
CA PRO A 320 18.91 0.28 20.41
C PRO A 320 19.93 0.99 19.53
N ASP A 321 21.20 0.55 19.54
CA ASP A 321 22.26 1.15 18.72
C ASP A 321 22.07 0.83 17.24
N GLN A 322 21.77 -0.43 16.89
CA GLN A 322 21.48 -0.84 15.50
C GLN A 322 20.27 -0.08 14.93
N VAL A 323 19.20 0.06 15.73
CA VAL A 323 18.00 0.79 15.32
C VAL A 323 18.28 2.29 15.19
N ALA A 324 19.08 2.89 16.09
CA ALA A 324 19.50 4.28 15.96
C ALA A 324 20.35 4.50 14.69
N ASP A 325 21.25 3.58 14.36
CA ASP A 325 22.06 3.65 13.14
C ASP A 325 21.19 3.62 11.88
N LEU A 326 20.18 2.74 11.84
CA LEU A 326 19.20 2.68 10.75
C LEU A 326 18.42 4.01 10.61
N ILE A 327 17.89 4.54 11.70
CA ILE A 327 17.11 5.78 11.69
C ILE A 327 17.97 6.98 11.27
N ARG A 328 19.25 7.05 11.68
CA ARG A 328 20.17 8.10 11.23
C ARG A 328 20.32 8.09 9.71
N ARG A 329 20.38 6.92 9.08
CA ARG A 329 20.45 6.81 7.61
C ARG A 329 19.18 7.33 6.93
N TYR A 330 18.00 6.99 7.44
CA TYR A 330 16.74 7.56 6.92
C TYR A 330 16.67 9.08 7.10
N GLN A 331 17.10 9.59 8.25
CA GLN A 331 17.17 11.03 8.50
C GLN A 331 18.13 11.74 7.55
N ALA A 332 19.29 11.15 7.27
CA ALA A 332 20.30 11.72 6.39
C ALA A 332 19.81 11.89 4.95
N VAL A 333 18.89 11.03 4.49
CA VAL A 333 18.29 11.10 3.15
C VAL A 333 16.99 11.91 3.10
N GLY A 334 16.63 12.61 4.18
CA GLY A 334 15.50 13.55 4.21
C GLY A 334 14.13 12.92 4.47
N VAL A 335 14.06 11.68 4.97
CA VAL A 335 12.80 11.15 5.52
C VAL A 335 12.40 11.96 6.75
N ASP A 336 11.13 12.33 6.84
CA ASP A 336 10.62 13.20 7.90
C ASP A 336 10.14 12.41 9.10
N GLN A 337 9.60 11.22 8.85
CA GLN A 337 8.96 10.37 9.85
C GLN A 337 9.30 8.89 9.63
N VAL A 338 9.64 8.20 10.72
CA VAL A 338 9.71 6.74 10.75
C VAL A 338 8.54 6.20 11.58
N SER A 339 7.73 5.35 10.96
CA SER A 339 6.57 4.72 11.57
C SER A 339 6.83 3.24 11.81
N PHE A 340 6.45 2.73 12.97
CA PHE A 340 6.76 1.37 13.38
C PHE A 340 5.53 0.48 13.48
N VAL A 341 5.58 -0.68 12.85
CA VAL A 341 4.62 -1.77 13.03
C VAL A 341 5.20 -2.76 14.04
N LEU A 342 4.67 -2.77 15.26
CA LEU A 342 5.06 -3.72 16.31
C LEU A 342 4.03 -4.83 16.48
N GLN A 343 2.76 -4.47 16.34
CA GLN A 343 1.62 -5.37 16.38
C GLN A 343 1.52 -6.10 15.02
N SER A 344 2.43 -7.05 14.81
CA SER A 344 2.53 -7.88 13.61
C SER A 344 2.69 -9.36 13.97
N GLY A 345 2.01 -10.22 13.22
CA GLY A 345 1.95 -11.66 13.44
C GLY A 345 1.72 -12.04 14.91
N PRO A 346 2.55 -12.91 15.50
CA PRO A 346 2.34 -13.44 16.84
C PRO A 346 3.04 -12.61 17.93
N ASN A 347 3.48 -11.38 17.63
CA ASN A 347 4.22 -10.56 18.58
C ASN A 347 3.38 -10.35 19.86
N ARG A 348 3.99 -10.67 21.00
CA ARG A 348 3.31 -10.63 22.31
C ARG A 348 3.21 -9.21 22.82
N HIS A 349 2.08 -8.86 23.43
CA HIS A 349 1.84 -7.53 23.99
C HIS A 349 2.95 -7.06 24.94
N GLU A 350 3.38 -7.90 25.88
CA GLU A 350 4.46 -7.57 26.83
C GLU A 350 5.78 -7.20 26.13
N HIS A 351 6.16 -7.93 25.08
CA HIS A 351 7.37 -7.63 24.31
C HIS A 351 7.25 -6.32 23.54
N ILE A 352 6.06 -6.00 23.02
CA ILE A 352 5.78 -4.73 22.35
C ILE A 352 5.92 -3.57 23.35
N MET A 353 5.38 -3.72 24.56
CA MET A 353 5.49 -2.71 25.62
C MET A 353 6.96 -2.48 26.03
N GLU A 354 7.72 -3.56 26.27
CA GLU A 354 9.15 -3.49 26.56
C GLU A 354 9.95 -2.80 25.43
N ALA A 355 9.66 -3.14 24.17
CA ALA A 355 10.31 -2.53 23.02
C ALA A 355 10.00 -1.03 22.89
N LEU A 356 8.76 -0.61 23.16
CA LEU A 356 8.37 0.79 23.19
C LEU A 356 9.12 1.55 24.29
N GLU A 357 9.15 1.02 25.51
CA GLU A 357 9.89 1.63 26.64
C GLU A 357 11.38 1.77 26.32
N LEU A 358 11.99 0.71 25.78
CA LEU A 358 13.38 0.71 25.40
C LEU A 358 13.67 1.74 24.30
N PHE A 359 12.80 1.83 23.29
CA PHE A 359 12.88 2.85 22.25
C PHE A 359 12.80 4.27 22.84
N GLY A 360 11.79 4.53 23.67
CA GLY A 360 11.57 5.84 24.30
C GLY A 360 12.72 6.26 25.22
N LYS A 361 13.35 5.29 25.91
CA LYS A 361 14.47 5.55 26.83
C LYS A 361 15.81 5.72 26.10
N GLN A 362 16.10 4.88 25.11
CA GLN A 362 17.45 4.78 24.55
C GLN A 362 17.59 5.32 23.13
N VAL A 363 16.54 5.29 22.30
CA VAL A 363 16.63 5.65 20.87
C VAL A 363 16.04 7.02 20.60
N LEU A 364 14.78 7.26 21.01
CA LEU A 364 14.04 8.50 20.75
C LEU A 364 14.83 9.76 21.14
N PRO A 365 15.46 9.86 22.34
CA PRO A 365 16.16 11.07 22.76
C PRO A 365 17.29 11.48 21.81
N ARG A 366 17.92 10.51 21.12
CA ARG A 366 19.02 10.74 20.17
C ARG A 366 18.61 11.54 18.92
N PHE A 367 17.31 11.74 18.70
CA PHE A 367 16.76 12.44 17.53
C PHE A 367 15.84 13.62 17.89
N THR A 368 15.89 14.07 19.15
CA THR A 368 15.12 15.23 19.62
C THR A 368 15.87 16.54 19.32
N GLU A 369 17.17 16.56 19.54
CA GLU A 369 18.02 17.75 19.34
C GLU A 369 18.00 18.24 17.86
N GLY A 370 17.82 19.55 17.70
CA GLY A 370 17.73 20.24 16.41
C GLY A 370 16.53 19.82 15.54
N ARG A 371 15.57 19.02 16.05
CA ARG A 371 14.42 18.56 15.27
C ARG A 371 13.58 19.73 14.77
N GLU A 372 13.24 20.65 15.67
CA GLU A 372 12.39 21.80 15.37
C GLU A 372 13.08 22.77 14.39
N GLU A 373 14.38 22.99 14.56
CA GLU A 373 15.18 23.82 13.64
C GLU A 373 15.21 23.25 12.22
N ARG A 374 15.37 21.93 12.06
CA ARG A 374 15.33 21.26 10.75
C ARG A 374 13.95 21.37 10.10
N GLU A 375 12.89 21.20 10.89
CA GLU A 375 11.51 21.33 10.40
C GLU A 375 11.19 22.78 9.99
N ALA A 376 11.63 23.76 10.78
CA ALA A 376 11.48 25.19 10.47
C ALA A 376 12.25 25.59 9.21
N ALA A 377 13.52 25.18 9.09
CA ALA A 377 14.34 25.45 7.90
C ALA A 377 13.74 24.82 6.63
N LYS A 378 13.17 23.61 6.74
CA LYS A 378 12.44 22.98 5.63
C LYS A 378 11.20 23.79 5.26
N ALA A 379 10.41 24.21 6.24
CA ALA A 379 9.20 25.00 5.99
C ALA A 379 9.53 26.34 5.32
N GLU A 380 10.56 27.04 5.79
CA GLU A 380 11.02 28.30 5.20
C GLU A 380 11.47 28.10 3.74
N ARG A 381 12.29 27.08 3.48
CA ARG A 381 12.76 26.74 2.12
C ARG A 381 11.60 26.47 1.16
N LEU A 382 10.59 25.73 1.62
CA LEU A 382 9.47 25.31 0.77
C LEU A 382 8.36 26.37 0.65
N ALA A 383 8.30 27.37 1.52
CA ALA A 383 7.21 28.34 1.57
C ALA A 383 6.93 29.02 0.22
N PRO A 384 7.93 29.52 -0.55
CA PRO A 384 7.67 30.13 -1.86
C PRO A 384 7.09 29.15 -2.88
N ALA A 385 7.52 27.89 -2.84
CA ALA A 385 7.00 26.86 -3.73
C ALA A 385 5.56 26.48 -3.37
N ILE A 386 5.27 26.33 -2.08
CA ILE A 386 3.94 26.03 -1.56
C ILE A 386 2.95 27.14 -1.92
N GLU A 387 3.35 28.41 -1.81
CA GLU A 387 2.52 29.54 -2.21
C GLU A 387 2.16 29.47 -3.71
N ARG A 388 3.15 29.21 -4.58
CA ARG A 388 2.90 29.02 -6.02
C ARG A 388 2.02 27.81 -6.32
N ALA A 389 2.19 26.71 -5.59
CA ALA A 389 1.36 25.52 -5.73
C ALA A 389 -0.10 25.80 -5.34
N LEU A 390 -0.33 26.46 -4.21
CA LEU A 390 -1.66 26.84 -3.76
C LEU A 390 -2.33 27.86 -4.70
N ALA A 391 -1.56 28.73 -5.35
CA ALA A 391 -2.11 29.64 -6.36
C ALA A 391 -2.67 28.92 -7.61
N ARG A 392 -2.27 27.67 -7.86
CA ARG A 392 -2.81 26.82 -8.95
C ARG A 392 -4.09 26.09 -8.56
N ARG A 393 -4.46 26.08 -7.28
CA ARG A 393 -5.68 25.43 -6.77
C ARG A 393 -6.90 26.33 -7.01
N ASP A 394 -7.95 25.75 -7.57
CA ASP A 394 -9.25 26.42 -7.62
C ASP A 394 -9.76 26.79 -6.21
N PRO A 395 -10.20 28.04 -5.97
CA PRO A 395 -10.64 28.46 -4.65
C PRO A 395 -11.89 27.70 -4.16
N PRO A 396 -12.20 27.79 -2.84
CA PRO A 396 -13.48 27.33 -2.31
C PRO A 396 -14.64 27.98 -3.08
N ARG A 397 -15.67 27.20 -3.41
CA ARG A 397 -16.83 27.72 -4.13
C ARG A 397 -17.84 28.31 -3.17
N THR A 398 -18.57 29.31 -3.64
CA THR A 398 -19.71 29.88 -2.93
C THR A 398 -21.01 29.41 -3.58
N LEU A 399 -21.99 29.08 -2.74
CA LEU A 399 -23.34 28.76 -3.22
C LEU A 399 -24.08 30.08 -3.54
N PRO A 400 -24.74 30.20 -4.70
CA PRO A 400 -25.54 31.39 -4.98
C PRO A 400 -26.63 31.62 -3.92
N PRO A 401 -26.92 32.90 -3.57
CA PRO A 401 -27.99 33.23 -2.67
C PRO A 401 -29.34 32.64 -3.12
N GLY A 402 -30.18 32.26 -2.16
CA GLY A 402 -31.54 31.79 -2.43
C GLY A 402 -31.67 30.30 -2.75
N TYR A 403 -30.59 29.51 -2.72
CA TYR A 403 -30.71 28.05 -2.75
C TYR A 403 -31.57 27.55 -1.58
N ARG A 404 -32.59 26.75 -1.90
CA ARG A 404 -33.43 26.05 -0.92
C ARG A 404 -33.43 24.57 -1.26
N ILE A 405 -33.40 23.74 -0.22
CA ILE A 405 -33.60 22.30 -0.39
C ILE A 405 -35.05 22.10 -0.87
N ASP A 406 -35.19 21.48 -2.03
CA ASP A 406 -36.46 21.10 -2.62
C ASP A 406 -36.68 19.60 -2.35
N GLU A 407 -37.50 19.30 -1.35
CA GLU A 407 -37.78 17.95 -0.88
C GLU A 407 -38.35 17.06 -1.98
N GLU A 408 -39.30 17.56 -2.78
CA GLU A 408 -39.90 16.79 -3.88
C GLU A 408 -38.84 16.45 -4.94
N ALA A 409 -37.99 17.41 -5.30
CA ALA A 409 -36.89 17.17 -6.23
C ALA A 409 -35.87 16.17 -5.68
N GLU A 410 -35.58 16.17 -4.37
CA GLU A 410 -34.69 15.20 -3.73
C GLU A 410 -35.30 13.79 -3.75
N ILE A 411 -36.59 13.64 -3.40
CA ILE A 411 -37.32 12.36 -3.47
C ILE A 411 -37.31 11.81 -4.90
N LEU A 412 -37.58 12.66 -5.90
CA LEU A 412 -37.55 12.28 -7.31
C LEU A 412 -36.14 11.85 -7.76
N ARG A 413 -35.09 12.54 -7.32
CA ARG A 413 -33.69 12.16 -7.58
C ARG A 413 -33.36 10.81 -6.97
N ALA A 414 -33.74 10.58 -5.71
CA ALA A 414 -33.49 9.31 -5.02
C ALA A 414 -34.16 8.13 -5.73
N ARG A 415 -35.44 8.30 -6.13
CA ARG A 415 -36.17 7.29 -6.91
C ARG A 415 -35.52 6.99 -8.26
N ARG A 416 -34.97 8.01 -8.95
CA ARG A 416 -34.25 7.83 -10.22
C ARG A 416 -32.92 7.11 -10.03
N ALA A 417 -32.18 7.40 -8.95
CA ALA A 417 -30.93 6.73 -8.63
C ALA A 417 -31.16 5.23 -8.35
N ALA A 418 -32.21 4.88 -7.60
CA ALA A 418 -32.59 3.50 -7.29
C ALA A 418 -33.04 2.69 -8.54
N ARG A 419 -33.51 3.38 -9.59
CA ARG A 419 -34.01 2.75 -10.83
C ARG A 419 -32.95 2.58 -11.93
N ARG A 420 -31.71 3.04 -11.73
CA ARG A 420 -30.65 2.81 -12.73
C ARG A 420 -30.36 1.31 -12.81
N PRO A 421 -30.58 0.66 -13.97
CA PRO A 421 -30.09 -0.70 -14.18
C PRO A 421 -28.58 -0.68 -13.99
N ALA A 422 -28.02 -1.73 -13.38
CA ALA A 422 -26.58 -1.95 -13.39
C ALA A 422 -26.08 -1.73 -14.82
N ASP A 423 -25.18 -0.76 -15.01
CA ASP A 423 -24.65 -0.36 -16.30
C ASP A 423 -24.35 -1.62 -17.14
N LEU A 424 -24.93 -1.79 -18.33
CA LEU A 424 -24.74 -2.96 -19.19
C LEU A 424 -23.23 -3.27 -19.42
N ARG A 425 -22.37 -2.27 -19.27
CA ARG A 425 -20.91 -2.40 -19.27
C ARG A 425 -20.35 -3.09 -18.02
N SER A 426 -20.94 -2.90 -16.83
CA SER A 426 -20.56 -3.61 -15.61
C SER A 426 -20.89 -5.10 -15.73
N THR A 427 -22.02 -5.46 -16.35
CA THR A 427 -22.45 -6.85 -16.59
C THR A 427 -21.52 -7.56 -17.59
N LEU A 428 -21.14 -6.89 -18.68
CA LEU A 428 -20.17 -7.41 -19.65
C LEU A 428 -18.75 -7.52 -19.09
N SER A 429 -18.35 -6.58 -18.22
CA SER A 429 -17.08 -6.61 -17.49
C SER A 429 -17.05 -7.71 -16.42
N ALA A 430 -18.16 -7.92 -15.71
CA ALA A 430 -18.34 -8.99 -14.73
C ALA A 430 -18.28 -10.37 -15.40
N ALA A 431 -18.89 -10.52 -16.58
CA ALA A 431 -18.79 -11.74 -17.38
C ALA A 431 -17.35 -12.03 -17.85
N ARG A 432 -16.63 -10.99 -18.32
CA ARG A 432 -15.21 -11.11 -18.73
C ARG A 432 -14.27 -11.43 -17.56
N SER A 433 -14.47 -10.80 -16.40
CA SER A 433 -13.68 -11.05 -15.19
C SER A 433 -14.00 -12.40 -14.55
N GLY A 434 -15.27 -12.84 -14.56
CA GLY A 434 -15.68 -14.18 -14.15
C GLY A 434 -15.06 -15.29 -15.02
N GLY A 435 -14.99 -15.06 -16.35
CA GLY A 435 -14.29 -15.95 -17.28
C GLY A 435 -12.78 -16.03 -17.00
N ARG A 436 -12.12 -14.89 -16.79
CA ARG A 436 -10.69 -14.83 -16.39
C ARG A 436 -10.42 -15.55 -15.06
N ARG A 437 -11.26 -15.35 -14.05
CA ARG A 437 -11.13 -16.02 -12.73
C ARG A 437 -11.26 -17.55 -12.83
N ARG A 438 -12.17 -18.08 -13.68
CA ARG A 438 -12.29 -19.53 -13.91
C ARG A 438 -11.04 -20.10 -14.60
N VAL A 439 -10.52 -19.39 -15.60
CA VAL A 439 -9.29 -19.77 -16.31
C VAL A 439 -8.09 -19.75 -15.36
N GLN A 440 -7.97 -18.73 -14.52
CA GLN A 440 -6.88 -18.59 -13.55
C GLN A 440 -6.93 -19.67 -12.44
N ARG A 441 -8.13 -19.98 -11.90
CA ARG A 441 -8.32 -21.11 -10.97
C ARG A 441 -8.01 -22.46 -11.60
N GLY A 442 -8.36 -22.64 -12.88
CA GLY A 442 -8.03 -23.84 -13.64
C GLY A 442 -6.53 -23.98 -13.89
N PHE A 443 -5.86 -22.88 -14.26
CA PHE A 443 -4.42 -22.81 -14.45
C PHE A 443 -3.66 -23.09 -13.15
N TYR A 444 -4.07 -22.47 -12.04
CA TYR A 444 -3.53 -22.74 -10.71
C TYR A 444 -3.55 -24.23 -10.36
N ARG A 445 -4.71 -24.89 -10.49
CA ARG A 445 -4.84 -26.34 -10.22
C ARG A 445 -3.98 -27.25 -11.10
N LEU A 446 -3.55 -26.78 -12.27
CA LEU A 446 -2.70 -27.55 -13.17
C LEU A 446 -1.22 -27.49 -12.80
N VAL A 447 -0.80 -26.41 -12.13
CA VAL A 447 0.58 -26.13 -11.71
C VAL A 447 0.79 -26.52 -10.26
N HIS A 448 -0.19 -26.22 -9.40
CA HIS A 448 -0.11 -26.43 -7.96
C HIS A 448 0.02 -27.91 -7.58
N GLY A 449 1.05 -28.22 -6.80
CA GLY A 449 1.35 -29.59 -6.34
C GLY A 449 1.78 -30.56 -7.46
N ALA A 450 1.97 -30.09 -8.69
CA ALA A 450 2.40 -30.94 -9.80
C ALA A 450 3.93 -31.06 -9.87
N PRO A 451 4.49 -32.26 -10.12
CA PRO A 451 5.92 -32.42 -10.38
C PRO A 451 6.32 -31.75 -11.69
N ASP A 452 7.57 -31.27 -11.77
CA ASP A 452 8.10 -30.48 -12.91
C ASP A 452 7.82 -31.17 -14.25
N GLU A 453 8.04 -32.48 -14.35
CA GLU A 453 7.83 -33.29 -15.55
C GLU A 453 6.39 -33.20 -16.08
N ARG A 454 5.41 -33.15 -15.17
CA ARG A 454 3.99 -33.04 -15.53
C ARG A 454 3.67 -31.65 -16.07
N ILE A 455 4.27 -30.62 -15.49
CA ILE A 455 4.14 -29.23 -15.92
C ILE A 455 4.78 -29.06 -17.30
N GLU A 456 6.02 -29.50 -17.46
CA GLU A 456 6.79 -29.41 -18.72
C GLU A 456 6.12 -30.18 -19.87
N ARG A 457 5.59 -31.38 -19.60
CA ARG A 457 4.86 -32.17 -20.61
C ARG A 457 3.61 -31.45 -21.10
N ARG A 458 2.86 -30.81 -20.19
CA ARG A 458 1.64 -30.06 -20.53
C ARG A 458 1.96 -28.72 -21.19
N PHE A 459 3.07 -28.10 -20.82
CA PHE A 459 3.51 -26.82 -21.36
C PHE A 459 4.57 -26.97 -22.45
N GLY A 460 4.27 -27.83 -23.42
CA GLY A 460 5.07 -28.04 -24.62
C GLY A 460 5.11 -26.81 -25.56
N THR A 461 5.90 -26.88 -26.63
CA THR A 461 6.10 -25.76 -27.58
C THR A 461 4.80 -25.25 -28.20
N ARG A 462 3.81 -26.13 -28.44
CA ARG A 462 2.46 -25.73 -28.91
C ARG A 462 1.70 -24.92 -27.85
N ALA A 463 1.75 -25.36 -26.59
CA ALA A 463 1.11 -24.65 -25.47
C ALA A 463 1.79 -23.30 -25.21
N GLN A 464 3.13 -23.26 -25.24
CA GLN A 464 3.91 -22.02 -25.16
C GLN A 464 3.52 -21.03 -26.28
N ARG A 465 3.35 -21.50 -27.52
CA ARG A 465 2.91 -20.65 -28.64
C ARG A 465 1.58 -19.98 -28.36
N VAL A 466 0.60 -20.75 -27.87
CA VAL A 466 -0.72 -20.23 -27.50
C VAL A 466 -0.60 -19.26 -26.32
N PHE A 467 0.21 -19.59 -25.32
CA PHE A 467 0.44 -18.75 -24.15
C PHE A 467 1.04 -17.39 -24.52
N PHE A 468 2.17 -17.35 -25.23
CA PHE A 468 2.83 -16.10 -25.60
C PHE A 468 2.00 -15.28 -26.59
N ALA A 469 1.23 -15.93 -27.48
CA ALA A 469 0.25 -15.21 -28.31
C ALA A 469 -0.88 -14.60 -27.47
N GLY A 470 -1.34 -15.31 -26.43
CA GLY A 470 -2.29 -14.79 -25.46
C GLY A 470 -1.73 -13.62 -24.66
N MET A 471 -0.51 -13.75 -24.16
CA MET A 471 0.22 -12.71 -23.43
C MET A 471 0.36 -11.45 -24.29
N ALA A 472 0.82 -11.56 -25.53
CA ALA A 472 0.92 -10.41 -26.44
C ALA A 472 -0.44 -9.78 -26.76
N ARG A 473 -1.52 -10.56 -26.88
CA ARG A 473 -2.89 -10.03 -27.06
C ARG A 473 -3.43 -9.31 -25.82
N ALA A 474 -2.95 -9.68 -24.64
CA ALA A 474 -3.34 -9.07 -23.38
C ALA A 474 -2.56 -7.78 -23.07
N PHE A 475 -1.71 -7.32 -24.01
CA PHE A 475 -0.93 -6.11 -23.85
C PHE A 475 -1.81 -4.87 -23.65
N ASP A 476 -1.54 -4.11 -22.58
CA ASP A 476 -2.18 -2.84 -22.27
C ASP A 476 -1.19 -1.68 -22.53
N PRO A 477 -1.39 -0.88 -23.59
CA PRO A 477 -0.50 0.24 -23.90
C PRO A 477 -0.51 1.33 -22.83
N ALA A 478 -1.58 1.47 -22.02
CA ALA A 478 -1.63 2.45 -20.94
C ALA A 478 -0.68 2.07 -19.79
N MET A 479 -0.49 0.78 -19.54
CA MET A 479 0.41 0.26 -18.50
C MET A 479 1.86 0.15 -18.97
N ALA A 480 2.11 0.28 -20.27
CA ALA A 480 3.45 0.19 -20.85
C ALA A 480 4.35 1.39 -20.51
N GLY A 481 3.81 2.50 -19.98
CA GLY A 481 4.59 3.70 -19.63
C GLY A 481 5.54 4.15 -20.74
N GLY A 482 5.07 4.10 -21.99
CA GLY A 482 5.84 4.47 -23.17
C GLY A 482 6.81 3.40 -23.72
N PHE A 483 6.96 2.24 -23.07
CA PHE A 483 7.92 1.21 -23.50
C PHE A 483 7.72 0.77 -24.96
N GLN A 484 8.80 0.80 -25.74
CA GLN A 484 8.91 0.25 -27.09
C GLN A 484 10.19 -0.59 -27.15
N GLY A 485 10.11 -1.85 -27.57
CA GLY A 485 11.27 -2.74 -27.55
C GLY A 485 10.91 -4.22 -27.66
N GLU A 486 11.91 -5.09 -27.55
CA GLU A 486 11.73 -6.55 -27.53
C GLU A 486 12.00 -7.11 -26.13
N LEU A 487 11.14 -8.01 -25.67
CA LEU A 487 11.27 -8.78 -24.43
C LEU A 487 11.52 -10.24 -24.80
N MET A 488 12.53 -10.87 -24.23
CA MET A 488 12.90 -12.25 -24.53
C MET A 488 12.66 -13.16 -23.31
N PHE A 489 12.08 -14.33 -23.56
CA PHE A 489 11.83 -15.36 -22.56
C PHE A 489 12.54 -16.63 -22.99
N ARG A 490 13.50 -17.10 -22.19
CA ARG A 490 14.23 -18.34 -22.39
C ARG A 490 13.82 -19.36 -21.34
N LEU A 491 13.01 -20.32 -21.73
CA LEU A 491 12.48 -21.35 -20.82
C LEU A 491 13.24 -22.66 -21.01
N THR A 492 13.93 -23.10 -19.96
CA THR A 492 14.69 -24.36 -19.94
C THR A 492 13.84 -25.52 -19.42
N ARG A 493 14.23 -26.74 -19.74
CA ARG A 493 13.64 -27.99 -19.25
C ARG A 493 14.69 -28.87 -18.59
N ARG A 494 14.24 -29.87 -17.83
CA ARG A 494 15.14 -30.83 -17.17
C ARG A 494 16.01 -31.64 -18.13
N ASP A 495 15.52 -31.92 -19.34
CA ASP A 495 16.27 -32.62 -20.39
C ASP A 495 17.38 -31.77 -21.05
N GLY A 496 17.61 -30.55 -20.54
CA GLY A 496 18.61 -29.61 -21.05
C GLY A 496 18.14 -28.81 -22.27
N THR A 497 16.93 -29.07 -22.80
CA THR A 497 16.40 -28.29 -23.91
C THR A 497 15.93 -26.92 -23.46
N ALA A 498 15.99 -25.93 -24.36
CA ALA A 498 15.52 -24.58 -24.12
C ALA A 498 14.64 -24.11 -25.26
N THR A 499 13.63 -23.31 -24.91
CA THR A 499 12.75 -22.64 -25.85
C THR A 499 12.87 -21.13 -25.67
N GLU A 500 12.92 -20.40 -26.77
CA GLU A 500 13.04 -18.95 -26.76
C GLU A 500 11.83 -18.32 -27.42
N TRP A 501 11.31 -17.28 -26.77
CA TRP A 501 10.16 -16.51 -27.22
C TRP A 501 10.45 -15.03 -27.09
N THR A 502 10.09 -14.28 -28.13
CA THR A 502 10.24 -12.83 -28.14
C THR A 502 8.86 -12.17 -28.21
N ILE A 503 8.59 -11.20 -27.35
CA ILE A 503 7.47 -10.27 -27.47
C ILE A 503 8.00 -8.92 -27.90
N ARG A 504 7.61 -8.46 -29.10
CA ARG A 504 7.93 -7.12 -29.59
C ARG A 504 6.79 -6.18 -29.30
N VAL A 505 7.08 -5.09 -28.60
CA VAL A 505 6.16 -3.97 -28.34
C VAL A 505 6.52 -2.82 -29.28
N ALA A 506 5.59 -2.46 -30.16
CA ALA A 506 5.76 -1.40 -31.15
C ALA A 506 4.41 -0.73 -31.47
N GLY A 507 4.35 0.60 -31.47
CA GLY A 507 3.17 1.38 -31.89
C GLY A 507 1.92 1.07 -31.06
N GLY A 508 2.07 0.91 -29.74
CA GLY A 508 0.98 0.58 -28.82
C GLY A 508 0.42 -0.84 -28.96
N ARG A 509 1.14 -1.75 -29.62
CA ARG A 509 0.74 -3.16 -29.80
C ARG A 509 1.89 -4.09 -29.45
N ALA A 510 1.56 -5.31 -29.02
CA ALA A 510 2.54 -6.37 -28.82
C ALA A 510 2.32 -7.55 -29.77
N ARG A 511 3.42 -8.19 -30.21
CA ARG A 511 3.39 -9.42 -31.01
C ARG A 511 4.43 -10.41 -30.49
N SER A 512 4.01 -11.66 -30.27
CA SER A 512 4.91 -12.75 -29.90
C SER A 512 5.43 -13.50 -31.13
N ARG A 513 6.69 -13.92 -31.11
CA ARG A 513 7.29 -14.86 -32.08
C ARG A 513 8.21 -15.86 -31.38
N PRO A 514 8.36 -17.08 -31.88
CA PRO A 514 9.41 -17.99 -31.42
C PRO A 514 10.79 -17.48 -31.85
N GLY A 515 11.81 -17.86 -31.09
CA GLY A 515 13.21 -17.52 -31.32
C GLY A 515 13.67 -16.23 -30.62
N PRO A 516 14.98 -15.98 -30.64
CA PRO A 516 15.60 -14.90 -29.86
C PRO A 516 15.36 -13.51 -30.47
N ALA A 517 15.49 -12.51 -29.61
CA ALA A 517 15.66 -11.11 -29.99
C ALA A 517 17.16 -10.83 -30.17
N ARG A 518 17.52 -9.95 -31.11
CA ARG A 518 18.93 -9.55 -31.30
C ARG A 518 19.41 -8.66 -30.16
N GLU A 519 18.56 -7.72 -29.76
CA GLU A 519 18.82 -6.75 -28.69
C GLU A 519 17.57 -6.65 -27.81
N PRO A 520 17.29 -7.68 -26.97
CA PRO A 520 16.17 -7.59 -26.04
C PRO A 520 16.45 -6.53 -24.97
N ALA A 521 15.46 -5.68 -24.71
CA ALA A 521 15.50 -4.74 -23.59
C ALA A 521 15.54 -5.50 -22.25
N LEU A 522 14.82 -6.63 -22.16
CA LEU A 522 14.87 -7.54 -21.02
C LEU A 522 14.83 -8.99 -21.49
N THR A 523 15.69 -9.82 -20.90
CA THR A 523 15.69 -11.27 -21.03
C THR A 523 15.34 -11.93 -19.70
N VAL A 524 14.30 -12.76 -19.70
CA VAL A 524 13.88 -13.58 -18.56
C VAL A 524 14.25 -15.03 -18.84
N THR A 525 15.12 -15.62 -18.02
CA THR A 525 15.54 -17.02 -18.14
C THR A 525 15.13 -17.81 -16.91
N ALA A 526 14.39 -18.91 -17.07
CA ALA A 526 13.99 -19.77 -15.96
C ALA A 526 13.68 -21.20 -16.44
N ALA A 527 13.67 -22.15 -15.50
CA ALA A 527 13.03 -23.44 -15.75
C ALA A 527 11.55 -23.25 -16.08
N THR A 528 11.03 -24.04 -17.03
CA THR A 528 9.65 -23.93 -17.51
C THR A 528 8.65 -24.10 -16.36
N ALA A 529 8.92 -25.04 -15.44
CA ALA A 529 8.09 -25.26 -14.26
C ALA A 529 8.09 -24.04 -13.33
N ASP A 530 9.25 -23.46 -13.06
CA ASP A 530 9.40 -22.29 -12.19
C ASP A 530 8.72 -21.05 -12.77
N PHE A 531 8.88 -20.81 -14.07
CA PHE A 531 8.19 -19.73 -14.78
C PHE A 531 6.66 -19.82 -14.60
N LEU A 532 6.09 -21.01 -14.72
CA LEU A 532 4.65 -21.20 -14.55
C LEU A 532 4.19 -21.12 -13.09
N ARG A 533 5.03 -21.56 -12.15
CA ARG A 533 4.74 -21.42 -10.71
C ARG A 533 4.73 -19.96 -10.28
N VAL A 534 5.65 -19.14 -10.79
CA VAL A 534 5.63 -17.68 -10.57
C VAL A 534 4.31 -17.10 -11.08
N LEU A 535 3.88 -17.45 -12.30
CA LEU A 535 2.61 -16.97 -12.86
C LEU A 535 1.37 -17.48 -12.11
N ALA A 536 1.46 -18.66 -11.50
CA ALA A 536 0.40 -19.25 -10.68
C ALA A 536 0.38 -18.68 -9.25
N GLY A 537 1.42 -17.96 -8.81
CA GLY A 537 1.58 -17.54 -7.40
C GLY A 537 2.11 -18.65 -6.47
N ASP A 538 2.60 -19.75 -7.03
CA ASP A 538 3.15 -20.89 -6.28
C ASP A 538 4.65 -20.75 -5.97
N ALA A 539 5.35 -19.83 -6.62
CA ALA A 539 6.76 -19.54 -6.39
C ALA A 539 7.01 -18.04 -6.35
N ASN A 540 7.85 -17.59 -5.41
CA ASN A 540 8.27 -16.20 -5.30
C ASN A 540 9.41 -15.94 -6.32
N PRO A 541 9.26 -14.99 -7.26
CA PRO A 541 10.30 -14.67 -8.23
C PRO A 541 11.59 -14.15 -7.59
N ALA A 542 11.53 -13.47 -6.44
CA ALA A 542 12.70 -12.97 -5.74
C ALA A 542 13.57 -14.12 -5.20
N THR A 543 12.96 -15.13 -4.58
CA THR A 543 13.65 -16.34 -4.10
C THR A 543 14.34 -17.07 -5.26
N LEU A 544 13.63 -17.25 -6.39
CA LEU A 544 14.20 -17.90 -7.56
C LEU A 544 15.37 -17.11 -8.17
N LEU A 545 15.34 -15.77 -8.08
CA LEU A 545 16.47 -14.92 -8.50
C LEU A 545 17.69 -15.12 -7.61
N MET A 546 17.50 -15.15 -6.29
CA MET A 546 18.57 -15.40 -5.31
C MET A 546 19.21 -16.78 -5.49
N ASP A 547 18.39 -17.81 -5.73
CA ASP A 547 18.84 -19.18 -5.98
C ASP A 547 19.48 -19.38 -7.38
N GLY A 548 19.50 -18.33 -8.22
CA GLY A 548 20.00 -18.39 -9.59
C GLY A 548 19.13 -19.22 -10.55
N ARG A 549 17.92 -19.59 -10.13
CA ARG A 549 16.92 -20.37 -10.89
C ARG A 549 16.08 -19.52 -11.84
N LEU A 550 15.93 -18.23 -11.53
CA LEU A 550 15.42 -17.20 -12.40
C LEU A 550 16.56 -16.21 -12.66
N LYS A 551 16.80 -15.83 -13.92
CA LYS A 551 17.84 -14.88 -14.30
C LYS A 551 17.25 -13.79 -15.16
N LEU A 552 17.54 -12.54 -14.81
CA LEU A 552 17.17 -11.35 -15.58
C LEU A 552 18.43 -10.74 -16.19
N ARG A 553 18.36 -10.32 -17.45
CA ARG A 553 19.45 -9.61 -18.14
C ARG A 553 18.90 -8.49 -19.00
N GLY A 554 19.50 -7.31 -18.92
CA GLY A 554 19.02 -6.08 -19.57
C GLY A 554 18.45 -5.10 -18.55
N ASP A 555 17.41 -4.37 -18.93
CA ASP A 555 16.67 -3.46 -18.06
C ASP A 555 15.78 -4.25 -17.09
N VAL A 556 16.32 -4.53 -15.91
CA VAL A 556 15.66 -5.30 -14.86
C VAL A 556 14.45 -4.57 -14.25
N GLU A 557 14.35 -3.24 -14.39
CA GLU A 557 13.21 -2.45 -13.91
C GLU A 557 11.92 -2.78 -14.68
N LEU A 558 12.04 -3.36 -15.88
CA LEU A 558 10.89 -3.85 -16.66
C LEU A 558 10.27 -5.14 -16.09
N ALA A 559 11.02 -5.93 -15.32
CA ALA A 559 10.57 -7.24 -14.84
C ALA A 559 9.27 -7.18 -13.98
N PRO A 560 9.16 -6.31 -12.95
CA PRO A 560 7.91 -6.17 -12.19
C PRO A 560 6.75 -5.62 -13.03
N ARG A 561 7.06 -4.84 -14.08
CA ARG A 561 6.06 -4.22 -14.97
C ARG A 561 5.49 -5.18 -16.02
N LEU A 562 6.12 -6.35 -16.25
CA LEU A 562 5.63 -7.36 -17.19
C LEU A 562 4.20 -7.80 -16.89
N SER A 563 3.87 -7.98 -15.61
CA SER A 563 2.52 -8.38 -15.20
C SER A 563 1.48 -7.31 -15.54
N GLU A 564 1.80 -6.04 -15.27
CA GLU A 564 0.94 -4.90 -15.59
C GLU A 564 0.75 -4.74 -17.11
N MET A 565 1.84 -4.85 -17.87
CA MET A 565 1.86 -4.66 -19.32
C MET A 565 1.06 -5.72 -20.06
N PHE A 566 1.03 -6.97 -19.60
CA PHE A 566 0.46 -8.09 -20.36
C PHE A 566 -0.78 -8.70 -19.71
N GLY A 567 -1.49 -7.92 -18.90
CA GLY A 567 -2.77 -8.32 -18.30
C GLY A 567 -2.64 -9.51 -17.35
N GLY A 568 -1.43 -9.77 -16.86
CA GLY A 568 -1.20 -10.61 -15.70
C GLY A 568 -1.74 -9.89 -14.46
N PRO A 569 -2.12 -10.62 -13.41
CA PRO A 569 -2.32 -9.98 -12.13
C PRO A 569 -1.02 -9.31 -11.70
N SER A 570 -1.10 -8.02 -11.36
CA SER A 570 0.00 -7.31 -10.75
C SER A 570 0.43 -8.05 -9.48
N PRO A 571 1.74 -8.25 -9.22
CA PRO A 571 2.21 -8.67 -7.90
C PRO A 571 2.01 -7.59 -6.82
N TYR A 572 1.47 -6.41 -7.19
CA TYR A 572 1.20 -5.25 -6.36
C TYR A 572 -0.25 -4.72 -6.48
#